data_AF-A0A919D3X4-F1
#
_entry.id   AF-A0A919D3X4-F1
#
_cell.length_a   1.000
_cell.length_b   1.000
_cell.length_c   1.000
_cell.angle_alpha   90.00
_cell.angle_beta   90.00
_cell.angle_gamma   90.00
#
_symmetry.space_group_name_H-M   'P 1'
#
loop_
_entity.id
_entity.type
_entity.pdbx_description
1 polymer ?
#
loop_
_entity_poly.entity_id
_entity_poly.type
_entity_poly.pdbx_seq_one_letter_code
_entity_poly.pdbx_strand_id
1 'polypeptide(L)'
;MGPAAYRADGSGIGRSSGMFADRGVGEPGTGAGTGDLTWALHNVWLSYRHSMDKALLRDTVHPVLRRALSAYLHFLTPGSDGKLHLPSTLSPEYPVVPPRDTTHDLALIRWGCQTLVESAELLGIDDALTPRWQEVPARLTPCPADHNGDLITKSVTRRHALTGAHRGYSYTGAASVCATTGDGDTAIGYLRKFFDPSTRFPCRANTHHTEAGPVIETPLSASQSLHDMFCQSRGGVVRVFPAFRPPGPT
;
A
#
# COMPACT_ATOMS: atom_id res chain seq x y z
N MET A 1 11.41 -3.93 -15.04
CA MET A 1 12.53 -4.91 -15.08
C MET A 1 13.47 -4.68 -13.89
N GLY A 2 13.93 -5.72 -13.17
CA GLY A 2 14.83 -5.60 -11.99
C GLY A 2 16.33 -5.54 -12.33
N PRO A 3 17.21 -5.35 -11.31
CA PRO A 3 18.66 -5.42 -11.48
C PRO A 3 19.10 -6.73 -12.15
N ALA A 4 20.09 -6.68 -13.04
CA ALA A 4 20.46 -7.80 -13.89
C ALA A 4 20.76 -9.10 -13.12
N ALA A 5 21.40 -8.98 -11.95
CA ALA A 5 21.75 -10.09 -11.08
C ALA A 5 20.55 -10.91 -10.58
N TYR A 6 19.35 -10.32 -10.51
CA TYR A 6 18.17 -10.93 -9.90
C TYR A 6 17.02 -11.15 -10.89
N ARG A 7 17.23 -10.97 -12.21
CA ARG A 7 16.14 -11.11 -13.19
C ARG A 7 15.63 -12.54 -13.35
N ALA A 8 16.47 -13.52 -13.03
CA ALA A 8 16.13 -14.94 -13.15
C ALA A 8 14.89 -15.28 -12.31
N ASP A 9 14.84 -14.80 -11.07
CA ASP A 9 13.79 -15.12 -10.09
C ASP A 9 13.02 -13.90 -9.57
N GLY A 10 13.57 -12.70 -9.71
CA GLY A 10 12.99 -11.43 -9.26
C GLY A 10 12.21 -10.68 -10.35
N SER A 11 11.21 -9.91 -9.94
CA SER A 11 10.49 -8.97 -10.83
C SER A 11 10.12 -7.69 -10.11
N GLY A 12 10.01 -6.62 -10.86
CA GLY A 12 9.64 -5.30 -10.34
C GLY A 12 9.31 -4.33 -11.48
N ILE A 13 8.50 -3.34 -11.14
CA ILE A 13 8.05 -2.27 -12.03
C ILE A 13 8.44 -0.95 -11.36
N GLY A 14 8.96 0.00 -12.14
CA GLY A 14 9.29 1.31 -11.62
C GLY A 14 8.04 2.18 -11.42
N ARG A 15 8.11 3.12 -10.45
CA ARG A 15 7.06 4.08 -10.05
C ARG A 15 6.22 4.71 -11.16
N SER A 16 6.79 4.95 -12.34
CA SER A 16 6.05 5.55 -13.46
C SER A 16 6.33 4.79 -14.74
N SER A 17 5.40 3.94 -15.15
CA SER A 17 5.56 3.04 -16.29
C SER A 17 4.49 3.30 -17.35
N GLY A 18 4.82 3.07 -18.62
CA GLY A 18 3.87 3.15 -19.73
C GLY A 18 3.06 1.86 -19.89
N MET A 19 2.33 1.76 -21.00
CA MET A 19 1.47 0.62 -21.35
C MET A 19 2.16 -0.74 -21.24
N PHE A 20 3.47 -0.80 -21.53
CA PHE A 20 4.23 -2.04 -21.56
C PHE A 20 4.92 -2.38 -20.23
N ALA A 21 4.80 -1.55 -19.19
CA ALA A 21 5.40 -1.77 -17.88
C ALA A 21 6.91 -2.10 -17.91
N ASP A 22 7.63 -1.53 -18.88
CA ASP A 22 9.03 -1.85 -19.19
C ASP A 22 10.04 -1.11 -18.31
N ARG A 23 9.62 -0.04 -17.62
CA ARG A 23 10.52 0.75 -16.78
C ARG A 23 11.21 -0.10 -15.70
N GLY A 24 12.51 0.15 -15.54
CA GLY A 24 13.31 -0.45 -14.49
C GLY A 24 12.81 -0.09 -13.09
N VAL A 25 12.78 -1.08 -12.19
CA VAL A 25 12.65 -0.81 -10.76
C VAL A 25 14.02 -0.43 -10.20
N GLY A 26 14.05 0.43 -9.20
CA GLY A 26 15.29 0.76 -8.49
C GLY A 26 15.80 -0.39 -7.62
N GLU A 27 16.95 -0.18 -7.00
CA GLU A 27 17.58 -1.19 -6.14
C GLU A 27 17.56 -0.75 -4.66
N PRO A 28 17.17 -1.62 -3.71
CA PRO A 28 17.34 -1.33 -2.29
C PRO A 28 18.81 -0.98 -1.97
N GLY A 29 19.02 0.09 -1.22
CA GLY A 29 20.33 0.66 -0.93
C GLY A 29 20.62 1.95 -1.71
N THR A 30 19.91 2.18 -2.83
CA THR A 30 20.06 3.40 -3.64
C THR A 30 19.09 4.52 -3.25
N GLY A 31 18.15 4.26 -2.32
CA GLY A 31 17.09 5.20 -1.98
C GLY A 31 15.99 5.30 -3.06
N ALA A 32 15.91 4.33 -3.96
CA ALA A 32 14.87 4.26 -4.98
C ALA A 32 13.58 3.60 -4.47
N GLY A 33 12.46 3.86 -5.16
CA GLY A 33 11.21 3.13 -4.93
C GLY A 33 11.25 1.73 -5.54
N THR A 34 10.88 0.73 -4.75
CA THR A 34 11.01 -0.69 -5.12
C THR A 34 9.73 -1.52 -4.98
N GLY A 35 8.74 -1.00 -4.26
CA GLY A 35 7.52 -1.74 -3.88
C GLY A 35 6.33 -1.68 -4.84
N ASP A 36 6.43 -0.93 -5.93
CA ASP A 36 5.27 -0.62 -6.78
C ASP A 36 4.61 -1.88 -7.39
N LEU A 37 5.38 -2.88 -7.79
CA LEU A 37 4.83 -4.15 -8.29
C LEU A 37 4.09 -4.91 -7.16
N THR A 38 4.69 -5.02 -5.98
CA THR A 38 4.08 -5.69 -4.84
C THR A 38 2.79 -4.97 -4.41
N TRP A 39 2.78 -3.63 -4.43
CA TRP A 39 1.59 -2.85 -4.12
C TRP A 39 0.50 -2.97 -5.21
N ALA A 40 0.88 -3.03 -6.50
CA ALA A 40 -0.07 -3.30 -7.58
C ALA A 40 -0.74 -4.68 -7.41
N LEU A 41 0.04 -5.70 -7.04
CA LEU A 41 -0.48 -7.05 -6.77
C LEU A 41 -1.43 -7.09 -5.57
N HIS A 42 -1.29 -6.20 -4.60
CA HIS A 42 -2.28 -6.08 -3.52
C HIS A 42 -3.68 -5.74 -4.06
N ASN A 43 -3.78 -4.88 -5.08
CA ASN A 43 -5.07 -4.58 -5.72
C ASN A 43 -5.66 -5.78 -6.48
N VAL A 44 -4.81 -6.57 -7.14
CA VAL A 44 -5.24 -7.82 -7.80
C VAL A 44 -5.68 -8.86 -6.76
N TRP A 45 -4.95 -8.97 -5.64
CA TRP A 45 -5.32 -9.81 -4.51
C TRP A 45 -6.66 -9.39 -3.91
N LEU A 46 -6.94 -8.09 -3.76
CA LEU A 46 -8.26 -7.62 -3.34
C LEU A 46 -9.35 -8.08 -4.31
N SER A 47 -9.11 -8.05 -5.62
CA SER A 47 -10.06 -8.57 -6.61
C SER A 47 -10.32 -10.07 -6.41
N TYR A 48 -9.29 -10.86 -6.11
CA TYR A 48 -9.44 -12.25 -5.68
C TYR A 48 -10.25 -12.35 -4.38
N ARG A 49 -9.97 -11.56 -3.34
CA ARG A 49 -10.69 -11.66 -2.06
C ARG A 49 -12.18 -11.34 -2.17
N HIS A 50 -12.58 -10.50 -3.12
CA HIS A 50 -14.00 -10.18 -3.36
C HIS A 50 -14.71 -11.18 -4.27
N SER A 51 -14.00 -11.78 -5.23
CA SER A 51 -14.58 -12.76 -6.17
C SER A 51 -14.43 -14.21 -5.72
N MET A 52 -13.44 -14.48 -4.88
CA MET A 52 -12.88 -15.80 -4.56
C MET A 52 -12.49 -16.62 -5.80
N ASP A 53 -12.21 -15.96 -6.93
CA ASP A 53 -11.76 -16.62 -8.14
C ASP A 53 -10.32 -17.13 -8.01
N LYS A 54 -10.19 -18.44 -7.82
CA LYS A 54 -8.88 -19.10 -7.68
C LYS A 54 -8.00 -18.96 -8.92
N ALA A 55 -8.56 -18.70 -10.11
CA ALA A 55 -7.76 -18.44 -11.31
C ALA A 55 -6.92 -17.18 -11.15
N LEU A 56 -7.48 -16.09 -10.61
CA LEU A 56 -6.71 -14.88 -10.29
C LEU A 56 -5.56 -15.17 -9.31
N LEU A 57 -5.82 -15.98 -8.30
CA LEU A 57 -4.81 -16.35 -7.31
C LEU A 57 -3.68 -17.19 -7.94
N ARG A 58 -4.04 -18.25 -8.67
CA ARG A 58 -3.12 -19.22 -9.26
C ARG A 58 -2.33 -18.67 -10.45
N ASP A 59 -3.00 -17.95 -11.34
CA ASP A 59 -2.44 -17.59 -12.64
C ASP A 59 -1.80 -16.21 -12.63
N THR A 60 -2.12 -15.36 -11.64
CA THR A 60 -1.61 -13.99 -11.55
C THR A 60 -0.96 -13.68 -10.20
N VAL A 61 -1.71 -13.70 -9.10
CA VAL A 61 -1.22 -13.19 -7.81
C VAL A 61 -0.02 -14.02 -7.32
N HIS A 62 -0.17 -15.33 -7.15
CA HIS A 62 0.87 -16.20 -6.59
C HIS A 62 2.18 -16.15 -7.41
N PRO A 63 2.21 -16.45 -8.72
CA PRO A 63 3.46 -16.49 -9.48
C PRO A 63 4.14 -15.12 -9.61
N VAL A 64 3.38 -14.03 -9.75
CA VAL A 64 3.98 -12.70 -9.90
C VAL A 64 4.43 -12.14 -8.54
N LEU A 65 3.66 -12.37 -7.47
CA LEU A 65 4.03 -11.99 -6.10
C LEU A 65 5.26 -12.74 -5.63
N ARG A 66 5.38 -14.02 -5.96
CA ARG A 66 6.57 -14.82 -5.70
C ARG A 66 7.82 -14.14 -6.23
N ARG A 67 7.79 -13.70 -7.50
CA ARG A 67 8.91 -12.99 -8.14
C ARG A 67 9.14 -11.60 -7.56
N ALA A 68 8.08 -10.86 -7.23
CA ALA A 68 8.18 -9.56 -6.59
C ALA A 68 8.85 -9.66 -5.20
N LEU A 69 8.52 -10.69 -4.42
CA LEU A 69 9.10 -10.92 -3.10
C LEU A 69 10.53 -11.44 -3.21
N SER A 70 10.83 -12.34 -4.15
CA SER A 70 12.22 -12.75 -4.43
C SER A 70 13.15 -11.55 -4.64
N ALA A 71 12.67 -10.49 -5.32
CA ALA A 71 13.45 -9.26 -5.48
C ALA A 71 13.81 -8.58 -4.15
N TYR A 72 12.93 -8.60 -3.14
CA TYR A 72 13.25 -8.10 -1.79
C TYR A 72 14.16 -9.05 -1.00
N LEU A 73 13.92 -10.36 -1.10
CA LEU A 73 14.61 -11.37 -0.30
C LEU A 73 16.14 -11.33 -0.49
N HIS A 74 16.61 -10.96 -1.68
CA HIS A 74 18.03 -10.79 -2.00
C HIS A 74 18.73 -9.67 -1.20
N PHE A 75 17.98 -8.70 -0.68
CA PHE A 75 18.53 -7.54 0.03
C PHE A 75 18.30 -7.57 1.54
N LEU A 76 17.50 -8.51 2.05
CA LEU A 76 17.24 -8.62 3.49
C LEU A 76 18.45 -9.22 4.22
N THR A 77 19.09 -8.41 5.06
CA THR A 77 20.28 -8.80 5.83
C THR A 77 20.01 -8.74 7.33
N PRO A 78 20.55 -9.68 8.14
CA PRO A 78 20.46 -9.58 9.59
C PRO A 78 21.25 -8.37 10.13
N GLY A 79 20.64 -7.62 11.05
CA GLY A 79 21.27 -6.54 11.80
C GLY A 79 21.95 -7.03 13.08
N SER A 80 22.57 -6.11 13.81
CA SER A 80 23.20 -6.40 15.11
C SER A 80 22.20 -6.82 16.20
N ASP A 81 20.92 -6.53 16.00
CA ASP A 81 19.80 -6.92 16.86
C ASP A 81 19.23 -8.32 16.50
N GLY A 82 19.81 -8.99 15.50
CA GLY A 82 19.37 -10.30 15.00
C GLY A 82 18.13 -10.27 14.11
N LYS A 83 17.56 -9.08 13.83
CA LYS A 83 16.39 -8.90 12.95
C LYS A 83 16.83 -8.73 11.50
N LEU A 84 15.94 -9.03 10.56
CA LEU A 84 16.15 -8.75 9.14
C LEU A 84 15.84 -7.29 8.86
N HIS A 85 16.77 -6.61 8.21
CA HIS A 85 16.65 -5.21 7.80
C HIS A 85 16.70 -5.09 6.27
N LEU A 86 15.99 -4.09 5.76
CA LEU A 86 16.03 -3.68 4.37
C LEU A 86 16.95 -2.44 4.23
N PRO A 87 17.90 -2.44 3.27
CA PRO A 87 18.67 -1.26 2.92
C PRO A 87 17.78 -0.07 2.52
N SER A 88 18.39 1.11 2.42
CA SER A 88 17.68 2.37 2.13
C SER A 88 16.82 2.29 0.86
N THR A 89 15.52 2.56 0.99
CA THR A 89 14.55 2.70 -0.10
C THR A 89 13.80 4.02 0.01
N LEU A 90 12.96 4.34 -0.97
CA LEU A 90 12.12 5.53 -0.96
C LEU A 90 10.79 5.27 -0.25
N SER A 91 10.51 6.02 0.83
CA SER A 91 9.13 6.24 1.27
C SER A 91 8.52 7.33 0.38
N PRO A 92 7.48 7.04 -0.43
CA PRO A 92 6.93 8.00 -1.39
C PRO A 92 6.58 9.34 -0.74
N GLU A 93 6.92 10.44 -1.42
CA GLU A 93 6.62 11.84 -1.02
C GLU A 93 7.46 12.42 0.12
N TYR A 94 8.31 11.62 0.76
CA TYR A 94 9.24 12.08 1.79
C TYR A 94 10.62 12.39 1.18
N PRO A 95 11.35 13.39 1.72
CA PRO A 95 12.74 13.63 1.33
C PRO A 95 13.59 12.38 1.56
N VAL A 96 14.53 12.12 0.64
CA VAL A 96 15.52 11.05 0.79
C VAL A 96 16.49 11.43 1.92
N VAL A 97 16.17 11.04 3.14
CA VAL A 97 17.06 11.15 4.32
C VAL A 97 17.23 9.73 4.81
N PRO A 98 18.32 9.02 4.43
CA PRO A 98 18.28 7.58 4.17
C PRO A 98 17.78 6.80 5.39
N PRO A 99 16.49 6.43 5.45
CA PRO A 99 16.04 5.49 6.45
C PRO A 99 16.21 4.11 5.81
N ARG A 100 17.00 3.24 6.46
CA ARG A 100 16.77 1.81 6.28
C ARG A 100 15.33 1.50 6.73
N ASP A 101 14.80 0.36 6.31
CA ASP A 101 13.57 -0.17 6.91
C ASP A 101 12.35 0.75 6.74
N THR A 102 12.12 1.28 5.54
CA THR A 102 10.95 2.13 5.32
C THR A 102 9.66 1.35 5.62
N THR A 103 8.74 1.97 6.35
CA THR A 103 7.49 1.32 6.76
C THR A 103 6.67 0.83 5.56
N HIS A 104 6.75 1.54 4.42
CA HIS A 104 6.12 1.15 3.17
C HIS A 104 6.59 -0.23 2.69
N ASP A 105 7.90 -0.41 2.53
CA ASP A 105 8.45 -1.67 2.03
C ASP A 105 8.30 -2.80 3.06
N LEU A 106 8.50 -2.52 4.36
CA LEU A 106 8.33 -3.53 5.40
C LEU A 106 6.89 -4.08 5.45
N ALA A 107 5.89 -3.20 5.29
CA ALA A 107 4.49 -3.61 5.25
C ALA A 107 4.19 -4.50 4.03
N LEU A 108 4.71 -4.14 2.85
CA LEU A 108 4.57 -4.92 1.63
C LEU A 108 5.25 -6.29 1.74
N ILE A 109 6.45 -6.36 2.33
CA ILE A 109 7.17 -7.63 2.53
C ILE A 109 6.38 -8.55 3.46
N ARG A 110 5.87 -8.03 4.58
CA ARG A 110 5.05 -8.81 5.53
C ARG A 110 3.80 -9.36 4.86
N TRP A 111 3.02 -8.48 4.23
CA TRP A 111 1.80 -8.87 3.51
C TRP A 111 2.09 -9.88 2.40
N GLY A 112 3.13 -9.65 1.62
CA GLY A 112 3.50 -10.51 0.50
C GLY A 112 3.92 -11.91 0.94
N CYS A 113 4.73 -12.02 1.99
CA CYS A 113 5.11 -13.31 2.56
C CYS A 113 3.91 -14.08 3.11
N GLN A 114 3.04 -13.42 3.88
CA GLN A 114 1.82 -14.05 4.41
C GLN A 114 0.89 -14.52 3.29
N THR A 115 0.67 -13.67 2.29
CA THR A 115 -0.16 -14.01 1.12
C THR A 115 0.41 -15.16 0.32
N LEU A 116 1.74 -15.27 0.19
CA LEU A 116 2.38 -16.39 -0.51
C LEU A 116 2.20 -17.71 0.24
N VAL A 117 2.33 -17.71 1.57
CA VAL A 117 2.06 -18.90 2.41
C VAL A 117 0.60 -19.31 2.27
N GLU A 118 -0.34 -18.37 2.49
CA GLU A 118 -1.78 -18.65 2.38
C GLU A 118 -2.16 -19.15 0.98
N SER A 119 -1.62 -18.54 -0.07
CA SER A 119 -1.92 -18.96 -1.45
C SER A 119 -1.31 -20.31 -1.80
N ALA A 120 -0.10 -20.62 -1.32
CA ALA A 120 0.51 -21.92 -1.50
C ALA A 120 -0.33 -23.03 -0.85
N GLU A 121 -0.79 -22.81 0.39
CA GLU A 121 -1.68 -23.72 1.11
C GLU A 121 -3.02 -23.91 0.36
N LEU A 122 -3.66 -22.83 -0.07
CA LEU A 122 -4.96 -22.88 -0.76
C LEU A 122 -4.91 -23.54 -2.15
N LEU A 123 -3.77 -23.47 -2.82
CA LEU A 123 -3.55 -24.01 -4.16
C LEU A 123 -2.87 -25.38 -4.14
N GLY A 124 -2.40 -25.86 -2.97
CA GLY A 124 -1.63 -27.10 -2.86
C GLY A 124 -0.27 -27.01 -3.55
N ILE A 125 0.37 -25.84 -3.53
CA ILE A 125 1.69 -25.60 -4.12
C ILE A 125 2.77 -25.91 -3.08
N ASP A 126 3.67 -26.83 -3.41
CA ASP A 126 4.90 -27.06 -2.64
C ASP A 126 6.04 -26.22 -3.22
N ASP A 127 6.25 -25.01 -2.67
CA ASP A 127 7.33 -24.12 -3.08
C ASP A 127 8.51 -24.19 -2.12
N ALA A 128 9.72 -24.34 -2.66
CA ALA A 128 10.96 -24.36 -1.89
C ALA A 128 11.20 -23.08 -1.06
N LEU A 129 10.59 -21.94 -1.42
CA LEU A 129 10.69 -20.69 -0.66
C LEU A 129 9.68 -20.58 0.49
N THR A 130 8.75 -21.52 0.66
CA THR A 130 7.73 -21.49 1.72
C THR A 130 8.34 -21.31 3.12
N PRO A 131 9.41 -22.04 3.52
CA PRO A 131 10.04 -21.82 4.83
C PRO A 131 10.59 -20.40 4.98
N ARG A 132 11.12 -19.82 3.89
CA ARG A 132 11.65 -18.45 3.90
C ARG A 132 10.53 -17.42 4.06
N TRP A 133 9.39 -17.62 3.40
CA TRP A 133 8.21 -16.75 3.56
C TRP A 133 7.63 -16.81 4.98
N GLN A 134 7.76 -17.93 5.68
CA GLN A 134 7.36 -18.05 7.10
C GLN A 134 8.38 -17.37 8.03
N GLU A 135 9.68 -17.54 7.76
CA GLU A 135 10.77 -16.97 8.56
C GLU A 135 10.79 -15.44 8.51
N VAL A 136 10.59 -14.85 7.32
CA VAL A 136 10.80 -13.41 7.09
C VAL A 136 9.91 -12.56 8.00
N PRO A 137 8.57 -12.71 8.06
CA PRO A 137 7.74 -11.92 8.97
C PRO A 137 8.10 -12.07 10.45
N ALA A 138 8.59 -13.25 10.87
CA ALA A 138 9.00 -13.50 12.25
C ALA A 138 10.30 -12.78 12.63
N ARG A 139 11.21 -12.60 11.67
CA ARG A 139 12.53 -11.99 11.89
C ARG A 139 12.65 -10.55 11.39
N LEU A 140 11.78 -10.11 10.49
CA LEU A 140 11.80 -8.75 9.94
C LEU A 140 11.65 -7.74 11.06
N THR A 141 12.44 -6.67 10.99
CA THR A 141 12.34 -5.54 11.92
C THR A 141 10.89 -5.03 11.99
N PRO A 142 10.35 -4.77 13.19
CA PRO A 142 8.96 -4.36 13.34
C PRO A 142 8.72 -2.98 12.74
N CYS A 143 7.57 -2.80 12.10
CA CYS A 143 7.09 -1.46 11.78
C CYS A 143 6.77 -0.73 13.10
N PRO A 144 7.01 0.58 13.21
CA PRO A 144 6.49 1.37 14.31
C PRO A 144 4.97 1.20 14.41
N ALA A 145 4.48 0.76 15.56
CA ALA A 145 3.06 0.51 15.80
C ALA A 145 2.68 0.89 17.23
N ASP A 146 1.44 1.29 17.41
CA ASP A 146 0.83 1.56 18.70
C ASP A 146 -0.57 0.96 18.78
N HIS A 147 -1.06 0.78 19.99
CA HIS A 147 -2.35 0.11 20.23
C HIS A 147 -3.53 1.09 20.12
N ASN A 148 -3.28 2.39 20.23
CA ASN A 148 -4.31 3.43 20.32
C ASN A 148 -4.54 4.18 18.99
N GLY A 149 -3.70 3.93 17.97
CA GLY A 149 -3.82 4.59 16.66
C GLY A 149 -3.21 5.99 16.57
N ASP A 150 -2.54 6.48 17.61
CA ASP A 150 -1.90 7.81 17.63
C ASP A 150 -0.83 7.92 16.53
N LEU A 151 -0.08 6.86 16.26
CA LEU A 151 0.93 6.85 15.19
C LEU A 151 0.32 7.01 13.81
N ILE A 152 -0.85 6.38 13.56
CA ILE A 152 -1.57 6.55 12.29
C ILE A 152 -2.03 8.00 12.16
N THR A 153 -2.63 8.57 13.21
CA THR A 153 -3.08 9.97 13.22
C THR A 153 -1.91 10.96 13.02
N LYS A 154 -0.78 10.73 13.70
CA LYS A 154 0.45 11.51 13.52
C LYS A 154 0.99 11.39 12.10
N SER A 155 0.96 10.20 11.51
CA SER A 155 1.40 9.96 10.12
C SER A 155 0.55 10.72 9.11
N VAL A 156 -0.78 10.68 9.24
CA VAL A 156 -1.72 11.45 8.40
C VAL A 156 -1.46 12.95 8.53
N THR A 157 -1.33 13.45 9.77
CA THR A 157 -1.06 14.87 10.05
C THR A 157 0.27 15.31 9.44
N ARG A 158 1.32 14.49 9.59
CA ARG A 158 2.65 14.77 9.02
C ARG A 158 2.61 14.81 7.50
N ARG A 159 1.94 13.86 6.85
CA ARG A 159 1.78 13.84 5.39
C ARG A 159 1.09 15.13 4.90
N HIS A 160 0.01 15.54 5.56
CA HIS A 160 -0.70 16.78 5.22
C HIS A 160 0.13 18.05 5.41
N ALA A 161 1.09 18.04 6.35
CA ALA A 161 2.01 19.15 6.53
C ALA A 161 3.07 19.25 5.41
N LEU A 162 3.26 18.22 4.58
CA LEU A 162 4.16 18.24 3.42
C LEU A 162 3.52 18.99 2.24
N THR A 163 3.41 20.31 2.37
CA THR A 163 2.72 21.17 1.38
C THR A 163 3.28 21.06 -0.04
N GLY A 164 4.56 20.70 -0.23
CA GLY A 164 5.14 20.47 -1.56
C GLY A 164 4.57 19.23 -2.28
N ALA A 165 4.30 18.15 -1.54
CA ALA A 165 3.78 16.90 -2.07
C ALA A 165 2.25 16.80 -2.02
N HIS A 166 1.58 17.67 -1.25
CA HIS A 166 0.13 17.65 -1.10
C HIS A 166 -0.60 17.82 -2.44
N ARG A 167 -1.59 16.96 -2.69
CA ARG A 167 -2.49 16.92 -3.88
C ARG A 167 -3.91 16.53 -3.47
N GLY A 168 -4.81 16.39 -4.45
CA GLY A 168 -6.18 15.91 -4.20
C GLY A 168 -6.19 14.55 -3.48
N TYR A 169 -5.35 13.61 -3.92
CA TYR A 169 -5.24 12.27 -3.30
C TYR A 169 -4.79 12.33 -1.84
N SER A 170 -4.15 13.42 -1.40
CA SER A 170 -3.79 13.57 0.01
C SER A 170 -5.04 13.67 0.89
N TYR A 171 -6.09 14.35 0.42
CA TYR A 171 -7.38 14.41 1.12
C TYR A 171 -8.08 13.06 1.13
N THR A 172 -8.20 12.39 -0.02
CA THR A 172 -8.94 11.12 -0.11
C THR A 172 -8.18 10.00 0.60
N GLY A 173 -6.86 9.95 0.49
CA GLY A 173 -6.03 9.01 1.24
C GLY A 173 -6.14 9.19 2.75
N ALA A 174 -6.21 10.43 3.25
CA ALA A 174 -6.47 10.68 4.66
C ALA A 174 -7.90 10.31 5.09
N ALA A 175 -8.89 10.56 4.24
CA ALA A 175 -10.27 10.16 4.49
C ALA A 175 -10.39 8.64 4.66
N SER A 176 -9.81 7.85 3.75
CA SER A 176 -9.78 6.38 3.84
C SER A 176 -9.08 5.88 5.12
N VAL A 177 -7.94 6.49 5.49
CA VAL A 177 -7.22 6.12 6.72
C VAL A 177 -8.06 6.43 7.97
N CYS A 178 -8.63 7.64 8.08
CA CYS A 178 -9.50 8.03 9.20
C CYS A 178 -10.74 7.13 9.29
N ALA A 179 -11.36 6.80 8.15
CA ALA A 179 -12.49 5.88 8.11
C ALA A 179 -12.09 4.47 8.60
N THR A 180 -10.93 3.97 8.19
CA THR A 180 -10.41 2.66 8.60
C THR A 180 -10.18 2.56 10.12
N THR A 181 -9.84 3.68 10.77
CA THR A 181 -9.66 3.78 12.23
C THR A 181 -10.94 4.16 12.98
N GLY A 182 -12.08 4.33 12.30
CA GLY A 182 -13.37 4.66 12.92
C GLY A 182 -13.61 6.17 13.13
N ASP A 183 -12.71 7.03 12.68
CA ASP A 183 -12.85 8.49 12.77
C ASP A 183 -13.60 9.04 11.54
N GLY A 184 -14.91 8.82 11.54
CA GLY A 184 -15.81 9.23 10.47
C GLY A 184 -15.93 10.75 10.31
N ASP A 185 -15.84 11.50 11.41
CA ASP A 185 -15.99 12.96 11.41
C ASP A 185 -14.79 13.64 10.73
N THR A 186 -13.57 13.17 11.03
CA THR A 186 -12.38 13.64 10.31
C THR A 186 -12.38 13.18 8.85
N ALA A 187 -12.83 11.93 8.58
CA ALA A 187 -12.92 11.40 7.22
C ALA A 187 -13.83 12.23 6.32
N ILE A 188 -15.06 12.56 6.78
CA ILE A 188 -15.98 13.41 6.01
C ILE A 188 -15.44 14.83 5.86
N GLY A 189 -14.70 15.34 6.84
CA GLY A 189 -14.02 16.64 6.77
C GLY A 189 -13.01 16.70 5.61
N TYR A 190 -12.21 15.66 5.43
CA TYR A 190 -11.28 15.57 4.30
C TYR A 190 -11.98 15.43 2.95
N LEU A 191 -13.05 14.62 2.86
CA LEU A 191 -13.85 14.51 1.64
C LEU A 191 -14.50 15.84 1.27
N ARG A 192 -15.07 16.57 2.23
CA ARG A 192 -15.63 17.91 2.01
C ARG A 192 -14.58 18.87 1.46
N LYS A 193 -13.35 18.85 1.99
CA LYS A 193 -12.23 19.64 1.43
C LYS A 193 -11.95 19.25 -0.02
N PHE A 194 -11.91 17.97 -0.35
CA PHE A 194 -11.66 17.52 -1.72
C PHE A 194 -12.73 18.01 -2.72
N PHE A 195 -14.00 18.08 -2.31
CA PHE A 195 -15.10 18.57 -3.14
C PHE A 195 -15.31 20.09 -3.08
N ASP A 196 -14.64 20.80 -2.17
CA ASP A 196 -14.73 22.25 -2.07
C ASP A 196 -13.85 22.90 -3.17
N PRO A 197 -14.44 23.61 -4.14
CA PRO A 197 -13.72 24.19 -5.27
C PRO A 197 -12.76 25.32 -4.86
N SER A 198 -12.85 25.84 -3.63
CA SER A 198 -11.93 26.84 -3.10
C SER A 198 -10.61 26.25 -2.58
N THR A 199 -10.54 24.93 -2.43
CA THR A 199 -9.34 24.27 -1.90
C THR A 199 -8.26 24.08 -2.95
N ARG A 200 -7.06 23.69 -2.49
CA ARG A 200 -5.93 23.39 -3.37
C ARG A 200 -6.09 21.97 -3.91
N PHE A 201 -6.23 21.84 -5.23
CA PHE A 201 -6.42 20.56 -5.96
C PHE A 201 -7.80 19.90 -5.79
N PRO A 202 -8.90 20.63 -6.04
CA PRO A 202 -10.24 20.09 -5.83
C PRO A 202 -10.66 19.14 -6.94
N CYS A 203 -11.71 18.37 -6.66
CA CYS A 203 -12.53 17.73 -7.68
C CYS A 203 -13.27 18.81 -8.50
N ARG A 204 -13.24 18.70 -9.82
CA ARG A 204 -13.92 19.62 -10.73
C ARG A 204 -15.32 19.11 -11.08
N ALA A 205 -16.13 19.99 -11.68
CA ALA A 205 -17.48 19.65 -12.15
C ALA A 205 -17.50 18.48 -13.16
N ASN A 206 -16.40 18.27 -13.91
CA ASN A 206 -16.25 17.13 -14.82
C ASN A 206 -15.80 15.84 -14.11
N THR A 207 -15.86 15.80 -12.78
CA THR A 207 -15.46 14.70 -11.89
C THR A 207 -13.98 14.33 -11.90
N HIS A 208 -13.13 14.99 -12.68
CA HIS A 208 -11.68 14.84 -12.59
C HIS A 208 -11.12 15.76 -11.50
N HIS A 209 -9.99 15.37 -10.90
CA HIS A 209 -9.32 16.24 -9.96
C HIS A 209 -8.22 17.08 -10.62
N THR A 210 -7.91 18.21 -9.97
CA THR A 210 -6.90 19.15 -10.44
C THR A 210 -5.52 18.76 -9.94
N GLU A 211 -4.57 18.51 -10.83
CA GLU A 211 -3.13 18.47 -10.51
C GLU A 211 -2.34 19.28 -11.56
N ALA A 212 -1.50 18.64 -12.38
CA ALA A 212 -0.84 19.22 -13.55
C ALA A 212 -1.75 19.16 -14.80
N GLY A 213 -2.87 18.45 -14.69
CA GLY A 213 -3.91 18.26 -15.69
C GLY A 213 -5.16 17.64 -15.04
N PRO A 214 -6.18 17.22 -15.80
CA PRO A 214 -7.24 16.36 -15.27
C PRO A 214 -6.67 14.97 -14.99
N VAL A 215 -6.86 14.46 -13.78
CA VAL A 215 -6.43 13.10 -13.40
C VAL A 215 -7.57 12.37 -12.68
N ILE A 216 -7.72 11.07 -12.95
CA ILE A 216 -8.92 10.26 -12.64
C ILE A 216 -8.82 9.42 -11.35
N GLU A 217 -7.62 9.18 -10.86
CA GLU A 217 -7.32 8.35 -9.69
C GLU A 217 -7.90 8.91 -8.38
N THR A 218 -7.83 10.23 -8.14
CA THR A 218 -8.31 10.80 -6.88
C THR A 218 -9.82 10.66 -6.69
N PRO A 219 -10.68 10.93 -7.69
CA PRO A 219 -12.12 10.64 -7.59
C PRO A 219 -12.43 9.18 -7.27
N LEU A 220 -11.69 8.23 -7.83
CA LEU A 220 -11.82 6.81 -7.50
C LEU A 220 -11.41 6.54 -6.05
N SER A 221 -10.34 7.18 -5.57
CA SER A 221 -9.91 7.13 -4.16
C SER A 221 -10.95 7.76 -3.21
N ALA A 222 -11.65 8.82 -3.63
CA ALA A 222 -12.77 9.38 -2.88
C ALA A 222 -13.92 8.38 -2.75
N SER A 223 -14.25 7.68 -3.84
CA SER A 223 -15.25 6.60 -3.82
C SER A 223 -14.84 5.47 -2.87
N GLN A 224 -13.58 5.05 -2.89
CA GLN A 224 -13.06 4.05 -1.94
C GLN A 224 -13.20 4.53 -0.49
N SER A 225 -12.89 5.80 -0.22
CA SER A 225 -13.01 6.36 1.14
C SER A 225 -14.46 6.35 1.65
N LEU A 226 -15.43 6.61 0.76
CA LEU A 226 -16.84 6.45 1.09
C LEU A 226 -17.17 4.98 1.41
N HIS A 227 -16.69 4.03 0.61
CA HIS A 227 -16.85 2.61 0.94
C HIS A 227 -16.26 2.28 2.30
N ASP A 228 -15.05 2.74 2.63
CA ASP A 228 -14.42 2.49 3.93
C ASP A 228 -15.22 3.07 5.11
N MET A 229 -15.99 4.15 4.90
CA MET A 229 -16.89 4.69 5.91
C MET A 229 -18.14 3.82 6.15
N PHE A 230 -18.65 3.19 5.09
CA PHE A 230 -19.91 2.45 5.10
C PHE A 230 -19.74 0.93 5.30
N CYS A 231 -18.63 0.34 4.84
CA CYS A 231 -18.37 -1.09 4.92
C CYS A 231 -16.87 -1.37 4.94
N GLN A 232 -16.42 -2.16 5.91
CA GLN A 232 -15.05 -2.66 5.97
C GLN A 232 -15.06 -4.17 6.15
N SER A 233 -14.20 -4.88 5.42
CA SER A 233 -13.98 -6.32 5.60
C SER A 233 -12.52 -6.59 5.90
N ARG A 234 -12.21 -6.88 7.17
CA ARG A 234 -10.84 -7.17 7.62
C ARG A 234 -10.81 -8.03 8.88
N GLY A 235 -9.80 -8.88 8.99
CA GLY A 235 -9.62 -9.79 10.13
C GLY A 235 -10.76 -10.80 10.29
N GLY A 236 -11.33 -11.27 9.18
CA GLY A 236 -12.48 -12.19 9.19
C GLY A 236 -13.82 -11.55 9.60
N VAL A 237 -13.87 -10.23 9.80
CA VAL A 237 -15.07 -9.51 10.25
C VAL A 237 -15.50 -8.47 9.23
N VAL A 238 -16.78 -8.51 8.85
CA VAL A 238 -17.46 -7.45 8.09
C VAL A 238 -18.07 -6.46 9.07
N ARG A 239 -17.74 -5.18 8.92
CA ARG A 239 -18.25 -4.07 9.72
C ARG A 239 -19.13 -3.20 8.84
N VAL A 240 -20.36 -2.97 9.28
CA VAL A 240 -21.36 -2.14 8.59
C VAL A 240 -21.45 -0.80 9.31
N PHE A 241 -21.38 0.30 8.56
CA PHE A 241 -21.27 1.68 9.06
C PHE A 241 -20.12 1.91 10.07
N PRO A 242 -18.89 1.41 9.82
CA PRO A 242 -17.80 1.50 10.80
C PRO A 242 -17.34 2.93 11.10
N ALA A 243 -17.52 3.86 10.17
CA ALA A 243 -17.14 5.27 10.33
C ALA A 243 -18.19 6.21 9.74
N PHE A 244 -19.47 5.84 9.85
CA PHE A 244 -20.59 6.70 9.53
C PHE A 244 -21.39 7.00 10.78
N ARG A 245 -21.57 8.28 11.10
CA ARG A 245 -22.49 8.73 12.13
C ARG A 245 -23.61 9.51 11.44
N PRO A 246 -24.88 9.06 11.53
CA PRO A 246 -25.99 9.86 11.04
C PRO A 246 -26.03 11.20 11.81
N PRO A 247 -26.41 12.31 11.17
CA PRO A 247 -26.69 13.53 11.90
C PRO A 247 -27.70 13.21 13.02
N GLY A 248 -27.41 13.65 14.24
CA GLY A 248 -28.31 13.46 15.37
C GLY A 248 -29.70 14.06 15.08
N PRO A 249 -30.74 13.64 15.81
CA PRO A 249 -32.07 14.24 15.64
C PRO A 249 -31.97 15.75 15.88
N THR A 250 -32.40 16.52 14.88
CA THR A 250 -32.63 17.97 14.95
C THR A 250 -33.82 18.30 15.81
#